data_AF-A0A7G1HUT7-F1
#
_entry.id   AF-A0A7G1HUT7-F1
#
_cell.length_a   1.000
_cell.length_b   1.000
_cell.length_c   1.000
_cell.angle_alpha   90.00
_cell.angle_beta   90.00
_cell.angle_gamma   90.00
#
_symmetry.space_group_name_H-M   'P 1'
#
loop_
_entity.id
_entity.type
_entity.pdbx_description
1 polymer ?
#
loop_
_entity_poly.entity_id
_entity_poly.type
_entity_poly.pdbx_seq_one_letter_code
_entity_poly.pdbx_strand_id
1 'polypeptide(L)'
;MRKIVITLLLFFCAIEFFAQSESAKPTFGVELDREVTIAIIEKETYQDVIVELKSADLGDLFVEGVKITVKDAKTGEKIYKKRFSKSYLYAFSDGTIQVGKGNALTQLTLYKSKEYGVWLMKIRKNGIY
;
A
#
# COMPACT_ATOMS: atom_id res chain seq x y z
N MET A 1 8.61 -32.01 37.70
CA MET A 1 8.20 -31.94 36.26
C MET A 1 6.89 -31.18 36.05
N ARG A 2 5.80 -31.46 36.79
CA ARG A 2 4.49 -30.80 36.63
C ARG A 2 4.50 -29.26 36.74
N LYS A 3 5.32 -28.68 37.63
CA LYS A 3 5.45 -27.21 37.77
C LYS A 3 6.13 -26.56 36.56
N ILE A 4 7.17 -27.18 36.01
CA ILE A 4 7.91 -26.68 34.83
C ILE A 4 7.01 -26.71 33.58
N VAL A 5 6.21 -27.77 33.42
CA VAL A 5 5.24 -27.88 32.32
C VAL A 5 4.18 -26.77 32.39
N ILE A 6 3.71 -26.43 33.60
CA ILE A 6 2.73 -25.35 33.80
C ILE A 6 3.35 -23.97 33.54
N THR A 7 4.60 -23.73 33.97
CA THR A 7 5.30 -22.46 33.69
C THR A 7 5.56 -22.28 32.20
N LEU A 8 5.92 -23.36 31.49
CA LEU A 8 6.11 -23.33 30.04
C LEU A 8 4.79 -23.08 29.30
N LEU A 9 3.67 -23.68 29.75
CA LEU A 9 2.34 -23.44 29.18
C LEU A 9 1.90 -21.98 29.34
N LEU A 10 2.14 -21.38 30.50
CA LEU A 10 1.84 -19.97 30.76
C LEU A 10 2.69 -19.02 29.90
N PHE A 11 3.93 -19.42 29.57
CA PHE A 11 4.80 -18.66 28.68
C PHE A 11 4.28 -18.67 27.23
N PHE A 12 3.69 -19.77 26.76
CA PHE A 12 3.04 -19.84 25.44
C PHE A 12 1.72 -19.04 25.37
N CYS A 13 0.95 -18.92 26.46
CA CYS A 13 -0.25 -18.08 26.50
C CYS A 13 0.05 -16.57 26.39
N ALA A 14 1.25 -16.13 26.78
CA ALA A 14 1.60 -14.70 26.75
C ALA A 14 2.01 -14.19 25.34
N ILE A 15 2.34 -15.10 24.41
CA ILE A 15 2.84 -14.72 23.08
C ILE A 15 1.71 -14.35 22.10
N GLU A 16 0.45 -14.72 22.40
CA GLU A 16 -0.68 -14.46 21.50
C GLU A 16 -1.22 -13.01 21.56
N PHE A 17 -0.71 -12.17 22.48
CA PHE A 17 -1.15 -10.78 22.62
C PHE A 17 -0.46 -9.77 21.68
N PHE A 18 0.49 -10.22 20.85
CA PHE A 18 1.22 -9.33 19.91
C PHE A 18 0.80 -9.47 18.44
N ALA A 19 -0.41 -9.95 18.16
CA ALA A 19 -1.04 -9.68 16.87
C ALA A 19 -1.59 -8.24 16.86
N GLN A 20 -0.72 -7.22 16.96
CA GLN A 20 -1.12 -5.85 16.66
C GLN A 20 -1.51 -5.82 15.18
N SER A 21 -2.82 -5.80 14.90
CA SER A 21 -3.31 -5.41 13.58
C SER A 21 -2.90 -3.96 13.39
N GLU A 22 -1.84 -3.72 12.63
CA GLU A 22 -1.49 -2.36 12.23
C GLU A 22 -2.69 -1.77 11.48
N SER A 23 -3.33 -0.76 12.08
CA SER A 23 -4.47 -0.08 11.51
C SER A 23 -4.01 1.30 11.04
N ALA A 24 -4.02 1.52 9.74
CA ALA A 24 -3.77 2.83 9.15
C ALA A 24 -5.10 3.57 8.94
N LYS A 25 -5.12 4.86 9.28
CA LYS A 25 -6.26 5.73 8.94
C LYS A 25 -6.15 6.17 7.48
N PRO A 26 -7.30 6.34 6.79
CA PRO A 26 -7.29 6.91 5.45
C PRO A 26 -6.75 8.34 5.46
N THR A 27 -6.00 8.68 4.42
CA THR A 27 -5.37 9.98 4.20
C THR A 27 -6.06 10.72 3.07
N PHE A 28 -6.42 11.99 3.29
CA PHE A 28 -7.19 12.83 2.38
C PHE A 28 -6.38 14.07 1.98
N GLY A 29 -6.62 14.58 0.77
CA GLY A 29 -5.99 15.82 0.28
C GLY A 29 -4.47 15.75 0.09
N VAL A 30 -3.90 14.55 -0.03
CA VAL A 30 -2.45 14.35 -0.14
C VAL A 30 -2.08 14.00 -1.57
N GLU A 31 -1.00 14.62 -2.03
CA GLU A 31 -0.31 14.31 -3.27
C GLU A 31 1.12 13.88 -2.92
N LEU A 32 1.55 12.75 -3.49
CA LEU A 32 2.92 12.26 -3.35
C LEU A 32 3.39 11.66 -4.66
N ASP A 33 4.69 11.75 -4.89
CA ASP A 33 5.37 11.11 -5.99
C ASP A 33 6.56 10.27 -5.50
N ARG A 34 6.90 9.23 -6.25
CA ARG A 34 7.99 8.33 -5.91
C ARG A 34 8.62 7.69 -7.14
N GLU A 35 9.94 7.63 -7.15
CA GLU A 35 10.68 6.76 -8.06
C GLU A 35 10.55 5.30 -7.62
N VAL A 36 10.20 4.44 -8.56
CA VAL A 36 9.93 3.02 -8.37
C VAL A 36 10.74 2.23 -9.38
N THR A 37 11.60 1.34 -8.88
CA THR A 37 12.49 0.53 -9.73
C THR A 37 11.71 -0.52 -10.49
N ILE A 38 10.70 -1.14 -9.86
CA ILE A 38 9.85 -2.15 -10.52
C ILE A 38 8.39 -1.88 -10.20
N ALA A 39 7.60 -1.69 -11.24
CA ALA A 39 6.16 -1.52 -11.18
C ALA A 39 5.45 -2.64 -11.93
N ILE A 40 4.65 -3.43 -11.22
CA ILE A 40 3.81 -4.46 -11.83
C ILE A 40 2.41 -3.90 -11.98
N ILE A 41 2.00 -3.60 -13.21
CA ILE A 41 0.66 -3.07 -13.52
C ILE A 41 -0.14 -4.20 -14.17
N GLU A 42 -1.17 -4.67 -13.47
CA GLU A 42 -1.83 -5.92 -13.81
C GLU A 42 -0.81 -7.06 -13.93
N LYS A 43 -0.49 -7.52 -15.13
CA LYS A 43 0.46 -8.62 -15.38
C LYS A 43 1.76 -8.17 -16.03
N GLU A 44 1.88 -6.88 -16.34
CA GLU A 44 3.02 -6.33 -17.05
C GLU A 44 3.98 -5.66 -16.08
N THR A 45 5.28 -5.84 -16.33
CA THR A 45 6.36 -5.30 -15.51
C THR A 45 7.00 -4.13 -16.22
N TYR A 46 7.09 -3.01 -15.52
CA TYR A 46 7.73 -1.78 -15.95
C TYR A 46 8.90 -1.49 -15.01
N GLN A 47 9.99 -0.96 -15.56
CA GLN A 47 11.19 -0.59 -14.81
C GLN A 47 11.38 0.92 -14.81
N ASP A 48 11.98 1.43 -13.74
CA ASP A 48 12.33 2.85 -13.59
C ASP A 48 11.17 3.78 -13.93
N VAL A 49 10.15 3.79 -13.08
CA VAL A 49 8.96 4.62 -13.25
C VAL A 49 8.81 5.63 -12.12
N ILE A 50 8.12 6.73 -12.41
CA ILE A 50 7.66 7.68 -11.41
C ILE A 50 6.17 7.42 -11.17
N VAL A 51 5.80 7.10 -9.94
CA VAL A 51 4.39 6.99 -9.53
C VAL A 51 3.96 8.25 -8.81
N GLU A 52 2.78 8.76 -9.16
CA GLU A 52 2.12 9.89 -8.50
C GLU A 52 0.79 9.40 -7.93
N LEU A 53 0.57 9.58 -6.63
CA LEU A 53 -0.68 9.30 -5.95
C LEU A 53 -1.31 10.62 -5.49
N LYS A 54 -2.59 10.81 -5.79
CA LYS A 54 -3.36 11.98 -5.36
C LYS A 54 -4.70 11.56 -4.77
N SER A 55 -4.85 11.68 -3.45
CA SER A 55 -6.13 11.47 -2.77
C SER A 55 -7.04 12.69 -2.92
N ALA A 56 -8.36 12.45 -2.91
CA ALA A 56 -9.33 13.52 -2.85
C ALA A 56 -9.35 14.19 -1.47
N ASP A 57 -9.70 15.47 -1.43
CA ASP A 57 -9.90 16.21 -0.20
C ASP A 57 -11.13 15.73 0.56
N LEU A 58 -11.09 15.86 1.89
CA LEU A 58 -12.23 15.56 2.74
C LEU A 58 -13.27 16.67 2.57
N GLY A 59 -14.37 16.37 1.88
CA GLY A 59 -15.45 17.33 1.58
C GLY A 59 -15.53 17.76 0.12
N ASP A 60 -14.68 17.24 -0.77
CA ASP A 60 -14.85 17.45 -2.21
C ASP A 60 -16.12 16.72 -2.69
N LEU A 61 -17.09 17.50 -3.16
CA LEU A 61 -18.39 17.02 -3.64
C LEU A 61 -18.33 16.39 -5.04
N PHE A 62 -17.26 16.67 -5.80
CA PHE A 62 -17.15 16.30 -7.20
C PHE A 62 -16.05 15.27 -7.48
N VAL A 63 -15.06 15.15 -6.59
CA VAL A 63 -13.93 14.24 -6.75
C VAL A 63 -13.85 13.28 -5.57
N GLU A 64 -13.97 11.98 -5.84
CA GLU A 64 -13.75 10.94 -4.85
C GLU A 64 -12.53 10.06 -5.19
N GLY A 65 -12.01 9.38 -4.17
CA GLY A 65 -11.03 8.31 -4.36
C GLY A 65 -9.57 8.77 -4.51
N VAL A 66 -8.73 7.85 -4.99
CA VAL A 66 -7.31 8.10 -5.23
C VAL A 66 -6.99 7.99 -6.72
N LYS A 67 -6.33 9.01 -7.25
CA LYS A 67 -5.76 9.01 -8.60
C LYS A 67 -4.33 8.52 -8.56
N ILE A 68 -4.02 7.60 -9.46
CA ILE A 68 -2.69 7.04 -9.68
C ILE A 68 -2.26 7.40 -11.09
N THR A 69 -1.07 7.96 -11.21
CA THR A 69 -0.38 8.16 -12.50
C THR A 69 0.95 7.45 -12.43
N VAL A 70 1.32 6.71 -13.46
CA VAL A 70 2.64 6.07 -13.60
C VAL A 70 3.25 6.59 -14.88
N LYS A 71 4.48 7.06 -14.79
CA LYS A 71 5.24 7.60 -15.91
C LYS A 71 6.56 6.86 -16.06
N ASP A 72 7.02 6.67 -17.29
CA ASP A 72 8.40 6.26 -17.54
C ASP A 72 9.35 7.35 -17.00
N ALA A 73 10.35 6.98 -16.20
CA ALA A 73 11.23 7.97 -15.57
C ALA A 73 12.18 8.65 -16.57
N LYS A 74 12.49 8.01 -17.70
CA LYS A 74 13.42 8.54 -18.71
C LYS A 74 12.71 9.47 -19.68
N THR A 75 11.54 9.06 -20.18
CA THR A 75 10.80 9.81 -21.21
C THR A 75 9.74 10.73 -20.62
N GLY A 76 9.27 10.47 -19.39
CA GLY A 76 8.13 11.14 -18.78
C GLY A 76 6.77 10.72 -19.37
N GLU A 77 6.75 9.75 -20.28
CA GLU A 77 5.53 9.25 -20.91
C GLU A 77 4.60 8.59 -19.89
N LYS A 78 3.30 8.85 -19.97
CA LYS A 78 2.31 8.26 -19.07
C LYS A 78 1.98 6.83 -19.50
N ILE A 79 2.49 5.87 -18.75
CA ILE A 79 2.22 4.45 -18.89
C ILE A 79 0.82 4.11 -18.37
N TYR A 80 0.43 4.70 -17.24
CA TYR A 80 -0.84 4.41 -16.59
C TYR A 80 -1.44 5.66 -15.96
N LYS A 81 -2.76 5.81 -16.06
CA LYS A 81 -3.48 6.88 -15.38
C LYS A 81 -4.89 6.43 -15.04
N LYS A 82 -5.21 6.35 -13.76
CA LYS A 82 -6.55 5.98 -13.30
C LYS A 82 -6.89 6.59 -11.97
N ARG A 83 -8.14 7.04 -11.82
CA ARG A 83 -8.75 7.34 -10.53
C ARG A 83 -9.59 6.14 -10.10
N PHE A 84 -9.24 5.57 -8.96
CA PHE A 84 -10.04 4.54 -8.33
C PHE A 84 -11.11 5.22 -7.46
N SER A 85 -12.38 5.03 -7.82
CA SER A 85 -13.51 5.56 -7.05
C SER A 85 -13.69 4.79 -5.74
N LYS A 86 -14.18 5.51 -4.72
CA LYS A 86 -14.43 4.97 -3.37
C LYS A 86 -13.21 4.26 -2.78
N SER A 87 -12.01 4.74 -3.12
CA SER A 87 -10.75 4.25 -2.57
C SER A 87 -10.12 5.29 -1.64
N TYR A 88 -9.24 4.82 -0.77
CA TYR A 88 -8.53 5.66 0.18
C TYR A 88 -7.04 5.36 0.13
N LEU A 89 -6.22 6.38 0.38
CA LEU A 89 -4.79 6.23 0.52
C LEU A 89 -4.46 5.94 1.98
N TYR A 90 -3.68 4.91 2.22
CA TYR A 90 -3.22 4.50 3.55
C TYR A 90 -1.71 4.53 3.58
N ALA A 91 -1.13 5.15 4.60
CA ALA A 91 0.29 5.10 4.89
C ALA A 91 0.49 4.34 6.21
N PHE A 92 1.31 3.31 6.16
CA PHE A 92 1.62 2.45 7.30
C PHE A 92 2.93 2.86 7.98
N SER A 93 3.11 2.44 9.23
CA SER A 93 4.30 2.73 10.05
C SER A 93 5.60 2.21 9.44
N ASP A 94 5.53 1.12 8.67
CA ASP A 94 6.66 0.52 7.97
C ASP A 94 7.06 1.28 6.68
N GLY A 95 6.33 2.35 6.33
CA GLY A 95 6.52 3.13 5.12
C GLY A 95 5.80 2.56 3.89
N THR A 96 5.04 1.48 4.03
CA THR A 96 4.17 0.95 2.98
C THR A 96 3.02 1.93 2.72
N ILE A 97 2.71 2.16 1.45
CA ILE A 97 1.56 2.94 1.01
C ILE A 97 0.62 2.01 0.25
N GLN A 98 -0.67 2.08 0.57
CA GLN A 98 -1.70 1.32 -0.12
C GLN A 98 -2.83 2.21 -0.60
N VAL A 99 -3.42 1.83 -1.73
CA VAL A 99 -4.73 2.34 -2.16
C VAL A 99 -5.75 1.23 -1.97
N GLY A 100 -6.54 1.34 -0.90
CA GLY A 100 -7.58 0.38 -0.56
C GLY A 100 -8.94 0.83 -1.07
N LYS A 101 -9.81 -0.11 -1.45
CA LYS A 101 -11.21 0.12 -1.82
C LYS A 101 -12.12 -0.65 -0.87
N GLY A 102 -12.89 0.09 -0.08
CA GLY A 102 -13.63 -0.49 1.05
C GLY A 102 -12.70 -1.14 2.07
N ASN A 103 -13.19 -2.17 2.78
CA ASN A 103 -12.46 -2.82 3.88
C ASN A 103 -11.67 -4.07 3.44
N ALA A 104 -11.64 -4.42 2.15
CA ALA A 104 -11.21 -5.75 1.72
C ALA A 104 -10.28 -5.79 0.48
N LEU A 105 -10.22 -4.74 -0.33
CA LEU A 105 -9.51 -4.80 -1.62
C LEU A 105 -8.36 -3.80 -1.66
N THR A 106 -7.14 -4.28 -1.89
CA THR A 106 -5.98 -3.42 -2.11
C THR A 106 -5.72 -3.27 -3.61
N GLN A 107 -5.92 -2.09 -4.18
CA GLN A 107 -5.77 -1.84 -5.61
C GLN A 107 -4.35 -1.42 -6.00
N LEU A 108 -3.61 -0.83 -5.07
CA LEU A 108 -2.20 -0.53 -5.20
C LEU A 108 -1.47 -0.82 -3.90
N THR A 109 -0.27 -1.38 -4.00
CA THR A 109 0.72 -1.45 -2.91
C THR A 109 2.02 -0.84 -3.42
N LEU A 110 2.60 0.08 -2.65
CA LEU A 110 3.89 0.71 -2.88
C LEU A 110 4.71 0.55 -1.59
N TYR A 111 5.88 -0.07 -1.68
CA TYR A 111 6.70 -0.36 -0.50
C TYR A 111 8.18 -0.39 -0.87
N LYS A 112 9.03 -0.20 0.13
CA LYS A 112 10.48 -0.36 -0.02
C LYS A 112 10.86 -1.81 0.28
N SER A 113 11.51 -2.49 -0.67
CA SER A 113 12.04 -3.84 -0.43
C SER A 113 13.11 -3.80 0.64
N LYS A 114 12.99 -4.69 1.64
CA LYS A 114 14.00 -4.86 2.69
C LYS A 114 15.28 -5.51 2.16
N GLU A 115 15.15 -6.38 1.17
CA GLU A 115 16.26 -7.13 0.57
C GLU A 115 17.08 -6.25 -0.39
N TYR A 116 16.40 -5.50 -1.25
CA TYR A 116 17.04 -4.75 -2.34
C TYR A 116 17.18 -3.25 -2.05
N GLY A 117 16.50 -2.72 -1.02
CA GLY A 117 16.53 -1.30 -0.69
C GLY A 117 15.84 -0.37 -1.71
N VAL A 118 15.16 -0.93 -2.72
CA VAL A 118 14.47 -0.20 -3.78
C VAL A 118 12.96 -0.15 -3.57
N TRP A 119 12.29 0.80 -4.20
CA TRP A 119 10.83 0.90 -4.19
C TRP A 119 10.21 -0.03 -5.23
N LEU A 120 9.21 -0.78 -4.79
CA LEU A 120 8.43 -1.70 -5.60
C LEU A 120 6.96 -1.29 -5.55
N MET A 121 6.27 -1.45 -6.67
CA MET A 121 4.85 -1.16 -6.76
C MET A 121 4.10 -2.29 -7.48
N LYS A 122 2.87 -2.55 -7.03
CA LYS A 122 1.92 -3.42 -7.72
C LYS A 122 0.55 -2.76 -7.83
N ILE A 123 -0.06 -2.79 -9.01
CA ILE A 123 -1.41 -2.32 -9.28
C ILE A 123 -2.27 -3.49 -9.77
N ARG A 124 -3.46 -3.65 -9.19
CA ARG A 124 -4.53 -4.54 -9.69
C ARG A 124 -5.87 -3.81 -9.64
N LYS A 125 -6.49 -3.58 -10.80
CA LYS A 125 -7.78 -2.89 -10.94
C LYS A 125 -8.87 -3.53 -10.10
N ASN A 126 -8.90 -4.87 -10.09
CA ASN A 126 -9.90 -5.66 -9.38
C ASN A 126 -9.51 -5.94 -7.91
N GLY A 127 -8.38 -5.39 -7.45
CA GLY A 127 -7.85 -5.63 -6.11
C GLY A 127 -6.88 -6.81 -6.05
N ILE A 128 -6.08 -6.78 -4.99
CA ILE A 128 -5.23 -7.83 -4.46
C ILE A 128 -5.93 -8.28 -3.18
N TYR A 129 -6.13 -9.59 -3.03
CA TYR A 129 -6.54 -10.23 -1.78
C TYR A 129 -5.30 -10.80 -1.10
#